data_AF-A0A3S1LGY2-F1
#
_entry.id   AF-A0A3S1LGY2-F1
#
_cell.length_a   1.000
_cell.length_b   1.000
_cell.length_c   1.000
_cell.angle_alpha   90.00
_cell.angle_beta   90.00
_cell.angle_gamma   90.00
#
_symmetry.space_group_name_H-M   'P 1'
#
loop_
_entity.id
_entity.type
_entity.pdbx_description
1 polymer ?
#
loop_
_entity_poly.entity_id
_entity_poly.type
_entity_poly.pdbx_seq_one_letter_code
_entity_poly.pdbx_strand_id
1 'polypeptide(L)' 'MKIIACGSVPTIIAPEKYFTGKVLQTPIIEKEAPARLRATLVSFEPGARTHWHTHPLGQTLYVTSGAGLAQTWGGPIEA' A
#
# COMPACT_ATOMS: atom_id res chain seq x y z
N MET A 1 18.71 7.18 15.14
CA MET A 1 17.24 7.23 15.36
C MET A 1 16.66 8.31 14.46
N LYS A 2 15.61 8.03 13.70
CA LYS A 2 14.92 9.01 12.86
C LYS A 2 13.46 9.05 13.31
N ILE A 3 12.98 10.24 13.66
CA ILE A 3 11.57 10.48 14.01
C ILE A 3 10.94 11.16 12.80
N ILE A 4 9.83 10.60 12.32
CA ILE A 4 9.01 11.22 11.29
C ILE A 4 7.80 11.80 12.01
N ALA A 5 7.70 13.13 12.05
CA ALA A 5 6.63 13.80 12.75
C ALA A 5 5.28 13.54 12.05
N CYS A 6 4.21 13.45 12.83
CA CYS A 6 2.85 13.32 12.31
C CYS A 6 2.55 14.48 11.33
N GLY A 7 2.03 14.16 10.15
CA GLY A 7 1.70 15.13 9.09
C GLY A 7 2.89 15.71 8.32
N SER A 8 4.14 15.35 8.64
CA SER A 8 5.32 15.86 7.93
C SER A 8 5.58 15.19 6.58
N VAL A 9 4.98 14.02 6.34
CA VAL A 9 5.05 13.31 5.06
C VAL A 9 3.75 13.53 4.31
N PRO A 10 3.80 14.07 3.07
CA PRO A 10 2.59 14.32 2.31
C PRO A 10 1.93 13.01 1.88
N THR A 11 0.61 12.97 1.98
CA THR A 11 -0.22 11.97 1.31
C THR A 11 -0.39 12.38 -0.15
N ILE A 12 -0.19 11.44 -1.06
CA ILE A 12 -0.36 11.65 -2.49
C ILE A 12 -1.49 10.77 -3.05
N ILE A 13 -2.05 11.18 -4.18
CA ILE A 13 -2.92 10.32 -4.98
C ILE A 13 -2.04 9.35 -5.75
N ALA A 14 -2.36 8.06 -5.66
CA ALA A 14 -1.59 7.01 -6.33
C ALA A 14 -1.76 7.09 -7.87
N PRO A 15 -0.72 6.75 -8.67
CA PRO A 15 -0.82 6.83 -10.12
C PRO A 15 -1.89 5.89 -10.70
N GLU A 16 -2.80 6.41 -11.51
CA GLU A 16 -3.91 5.66 -12.11
C GLU A 16 -3.45 4.44 -12.93
N LYS A 17 -2.22 4.45 -13.44
CA LYS A 17 -1.63 3.30 -14.16
C LYS A 17 -1.51 2.00 -13.35
N TYR A 18 -1.66 2.06 -12.02
CA TYR A 18 -1.55 0.89 -11.14
C TYR A 18 -2.84 0.58 -10.37
N PHE A 19 -3.86 1.43 -10.50
CA PHE A 19 -5.05 1.37 -9.67
C PHE A 19 -6.30 1.65 -10.50
N THR A 20 -7.43 1.14 -10.06
CA THR A 20 -8.72 1.69 -10.47
C THR A 20 -9.35 2.38 -9.29
N GLY A 21 -9.99 3.53 -9.52
CA GLY A 21 -10.57 4.36 -8.46
C GLY A 21 -9.52 5.21 -7.75
N LYS A 22 -9.97 5.96 -6.74
CA LYS A 22 -9.11 6.86 -5.97
C LYS A 22 -8.40 6.10 -4.85
N VAL A 23 -7.07 6.15 -4.87
CA VAL A 23 -6.20 5.54 -3.87
C VAL A 23 -5.23 6.60 -3.35
N LEU A 24 -5.08 6.67 -2.03
CA LEU A 24 -4.14 7.56 -1.36
C LEU A 24 -2.95 6.77 -0.83
N GLN A 25 -1.76 7.37 -0.88
CA GLN A 25 -0.53 6.76 -0.37
C GLN A 25 0.22 7.74 0.53
N THR A 26 0.62 7.26 1.71
CA THR A 26 1.47 8.00 2.65
C THR A 26 2.68 7.13 3.01
N PRO A 27 3.90 7.48 2.60
CA PRO A 27 5.10 6.75 2.99
C PRO A 27 5.30 6.72 4.50
N ILE A 28 5.65 5.55 5.07
CA ILE A 28 5.96 5.37 6.49
C ILE A 28 7.44 5.03 6.67
N ILE A 29 7.95 4.07 5.89
CA ILE A 29 9.34 3.61 5.93
C ILE A 29 9.91 3.60 4.51
N GLU A 30 11.07 4.22 4.36
CA GLU A 30 11.94 4.04 3.21
C GLU A 30 13.37 3.87 3.73
N LYS A 31 13.95 2.68 3.51
CA LYS A 31 15.31 2.36 3.94
C LYS A 31 16.29 2.50 2.79
N GLU A 32 17.48 2.97 3.14
CA GLU A 32 18.65 2.97 2.27
C GLU A 32 19.32 1.60 2.26
N ALA A 33 20.11 1.33 1.22
CA ALA A 33 20.90 0.12 1.12
C ALA A 33 21.81 -0.05 2.36
N PRO A 34 22.01 -1.29 2.85
CA PRO A 34 21.57 -2.57 2.26
C PRO A 34 20.14 -2.99 2.65
N ALA A 35 19.46 -2.25 3.51
CA ALA A 35 18.10 -2.57 3.90
C ALA A 35 17.12 -2.29 2.75
N ARG A 36 16.14 -3.18 2.56
CA ARG A 36 15.19 -3.12 1.43
C ARG A 36 13.75 -2.85 1.85
N LEU A 37 13.50 -2.65 3.16
CA LEU A 37 12.16 -2.47 3.68
C LEU A 37 11.59 -1.13 3.21
N ARG A 38 10.40 -1.21 2.61
CA ARG A 38 9.53 -0.07 2.34
C ARG A 38 8.16 -0.37 2.92
N ALA A 39 7.56 0.64 3.55
CA ALA A 39 6.21 0.55 4.07
C ALA A 39 5.46 1.85 3.75
N THR A 40 4.25 1.71 3.25
CA THR A 40 3.39 2.82 2.83
C THR A 40 1.99 2.55 3.37
N LEU A 41 1.37 3.53 4.01
CA LEU A 41 -0.06 3.49 4.30
C LEU A 41 -0.81 3.71 3.00
N VAL A 42 -1.71 2.79 2.66
CA VAL A 42 -2.52 2.89 1.44
C VAL A 42 -3.99 2.89 1.84
N SER A 43 -4.73 3.90 1.41
CA SER A 43 -6.17 4.02 1.64
C SER A 43 -6.92 3.92 0.32
N PHE A 44 -7.91 3.04 0.28
CA PHE A 44 -8.76 2.80 -0.88
C PHE A 44 -10.13 3.41 -0.63
N GLU A 45 -10.59 4.28 -1.53
CA GLU A 45 -12.01 4.66 -1.55
C GLU A 45 -12.88 3.45 -1.94
N PRO A 46 -14.19 3.44 -1.63
CA PRO A 46 -15.07 2.34 -2.00
C PRO A 46 -14.97 1.96 -3.49
N GLY A 47 -14.70 0.68 -3.76
CA GLY A 47 -14.53 0.13 -5.12
C GLY A 47 -13.14 0.36 -5.75
N ALA A 48 -12.24 1.07 -5.08
CA ALA A 48 -10.86 1.23 -5.52
C ALA A 48 -10.02 -0.02 -5.23
N ARG A 49 -9.06 -0.33 -6.10
CA ARG A 49 -8.20 -1.52 -6.00
C ARG A 49 -6.93 -1.36 -6.82
N THR A 50 -5.92 -2.16 -6.47
CA THR A 50 -4.72 -2.35 -7.30
C THR A 50 -5.07 -3.09 -8.59
N HIS A 51 -4.29 -2.86 -9.64
CA HIS A 51 -4.18 -3.81 -10.75
C HIS A 51 -3.39 -5.05 -10.30
N TRP A 52 -3.48 -6.15 -11.05
CA TRP A 52 -2.67 -7.33 -10.81
C TRP A 52 -1.18 -7.00 -10.85
N HIS A 53 -0.43 -7.47 -9.86
CA HIS A 53 1.00 -7.23 -9.73
C HIS A 53 1.65 -8.33 -8.87
N THR A 54 2.98 -8.32 -8.84
CA THR A 54 3.78 -9.26 -8.05
C THR A 54 4.90 -8.52 -7.32
N HIS A 55 5.28 -9.02 -6.15
CA HIS A 55 6.46 -8.56 -5.41
C HIS A 55 7.53 -9.65 -5.37
N PRO A 56 8.78 -9.37 -5.77
CA PRO A 56 9.82 -10.39 -5.89
C PRO A 56 10.23 -11.03 -4.56
N LEU A 57 9.93 -10.35 -3.44
CA LEU A 57 10.20 -10.83 -2.08
C LEU A 57 8.92 -10.99 -1.25
N GLY A 58 7.78 -11.08 -1.92
CA GLY A 58 6.47 -11.07 -1.27
C GLY A 58 6.05 -9.70 -0.74
N GLN A 59 4.88 -9.66 -0.13
CA GLN A 59 4.29 -8.49 0.51
C GLN A 59 3.52 -8.93 1.74
N THR A 60 3.53 -8.10 2.78
CA THR A 60 2.68 -8.25 3.96
C THR A 60 1.75 -7.05 4.06
N LEU A 61 0.47 -7.30 4.25
CA LEU A 61 -0.54 -6.27 4.49
C LEU A 61 -0.96 -6.33 5.96
N TYR A 62 -1.00 -5.17 6.62
CA TYR A 62 -1.57 -5.02 7.96
C TYR A 62 -2.71 -4.01 7.86
N VAL A 63 -3.95 -4.52 7.98
CA VAL A 63 -5.15 -3.68 7.85
C VAL A 63 -5.30 -2.84 9.10
N THR A 64 -5.23 -1.51 8.94
CA THR A 64 -5.32 -0.57 10.07
C THR A 64 -6.74 -0.06 10.33
N SER A 65 -7.62 -0.11 9.33
CA SER A 65 -8.98 0.41 9.41
C SER A 65 -9.82 -0.05 8.22
N GLY A 66 -11.13 -0.17 8.42
CA GLY A 66 -12.09 -0.51 7.36
C GLY A 66 -12.13 -2.01 7.03
N ALA A 67 -12.67 -2.33 5.87
CA ALA A 67 -12.75 -3.68 5.33
C ALA A 67 -12.57 -3.63 3.80
N GLY A 68 -12.01 -4.68 3.21
CA GLY A 68 -11.72 -4.74 1.78
C GLY A 68 -11.72 -6.18 1.28
N LEU A 69 -11.30 -6.37 0.03
CA LEU A 69 -11.11 -7.70 -0.54
C LEU A 69 -9.67 -7.84 -1.04
N ALA A 70 -9.10 -9.02 -0.87
CA ALA A 70 -7.80 -9.40 -1.39
C ALA A 70 -7.89 -10.72 -2.16
N GLN A 71 -7.06 -10.89 -3.18
CA GLN A 71 -7.03 -12.12 -3.95
C GLN A 71 -5.62 -12.36 -4.52
N THR A 72 -5.17 -13.61 -4.45
CA THR A 72 -4.02 -14.10 -5.23
C THR A 72 -4.51 -14.74 -6.52
N TRP A 73 -3.72 -14.70 -7.59
CA TRP A 73 -4.13 -15.24 -8.90
C TRP A 73 -4.61 -16.70 -8.80
N GLY A 74 -5.85 -16.96 -9.21
CA GLY A 74 -6.49 -18.29 -9.14
C GLY A 74 -6.90 -18.76 -7.73
N GLY A 75 -6.60 -17.98 -6.69
CA GLY A 75 -7.01 -18.26 -5.32
C GLY A 75 -8.40 -17.70 -4.98
N PRO A 76 -8.95 -18.05 -3.80
CA PRO A 76 -10.18 -17.47 -3.31
C PRO A 76 -10.03 -15.97 -3.00
N ILE A 77 -11.16 -15.27 -2.94
CA ILE A 77 -11.20 -13.91 -2.41
C ILE A 77 -11.23 -13.97 -0.89
N GLU A 78 -10.40 -13.16 -0.23
CA GLU A 78 -10.32 -12.98 1.22
C GLU A 78 -10.82 -11.58 1.61
N ALA A 79 -11.39 -11.43 2.81
CA ALA A 79 -11.92 -10.17 3.35
C ALA A 79 -11.21 -9.75 4.63
#